data_AF-A0A0C3HU42-F1
#
_entry.id   AF-A0A0C3HU42-F1
#
_cell.length_a   1.000
_cell.length_b   1.000
_cell.length_c   1.000
_cell.angle_alpha   90.00
_cell.angle_beta   90.00
_cell.angle_gamma   90.00
#
_symmetry.space_group_name_H-M   'P 1'
#
loop_
_entity.id
_entity.type
_entity.pdbx_description
1 polymer ?
#
loop_
_entity_poly.entity_id
_entity_poly.type
_entity_poly.pdbx_seq_one_letter_code
_entity_poly.pdbx_strand_id
1 'polypeptide(L)' 'MGRHTGCDTCRKRKIKCDRLEPACVNCVRSGWQCPGYPPKFEFHEVTISSAASGRSKSKSSSPKSKRRSDEVVKET' A
#
# COMPACT_ATOMS: atom_id res chain seq x y z
N MET A 1 -0.92 7.43 -17.45
CA MET A 1 -1.74 6.27 -17.00
C MET A 1 -1.39 5.93 -15.55
N GLY A 2 -2.26 6.23 -14.58
CA GLY A 2 -1.98 5.92 -13.17
C GLY A 2 -2.07 4.43 -12.87
N ARG A 3 -1.11 3.87 -12.12
CA ARG A 3 -1.06 2.44 -11.73
C ARG A 3 -2.17 2.13 -10.70
N HIS A 4 -3.39 1.91 -11.19
CA HIS A 4 -4.57 1.74 -10.35
C HIS A 4 -4.53 0.43 -9.54
N THR A 5 -4.43 0.53 -8.21
CA THR A 5 -4.44 -0.60 -7.27
C THR A 5 -5.86 -1.06 -6.93
N GLY A 6 -6.69 -1.30 -7.94
CA GLY A 6 -8.00 -1.93 -7.75
C GLY A 6 -7.90 -3.45 -7.54
N CYS A 7 -8.94 -4.07 -6.97
CA CYS A 7 -9.09 -5.52 -6.99
C CYS A 7 -9.25 -6.04 -8.43
N ASP A 8 -8.97 -7.32 -8.65
CA ASP A 8 -8.91 -7.85 -10.02
C ASP A 8 -10.27 -7.85 -10.73
N THR A 9 -11.37 -7.96 -9.99
CA THR A 9 -12.73 -7.80 -10.54
C THR A 9 -12.94 -6.39 -11.11
N CYS A 10 -12.54 -5.33 -10.39
CA CYS A 10 -12.64 -3.96 -10.91
C CYS A 10 -11.65 -3.70 -12.06
N ARG A 11 -10.44 -4.26 -12.01
CA ARG A 11 -9.46 -4.17 -13.11
C ARG A 11 -9.97 -4.82 -14.40
N LYS A 12 -10.46 -6.06 -14.32
CA LYS A 12 -11.05 -6.79 -15.47
C LYS A 12 -12.20 -6.01 -16.10
N ARG A 13 -13.04 -5.38 -15.27
CA ARG A 13 -14.18 -4.56 -15.72
C ARG A 13 -13.82 -3.11 -16.07
N LYS A 14 -12.55 -2.71 -15.93
CA LYS A 14 -12.04 -1.35 -16.22
C LYS A 14 -12.79 -0.23 -15.48
N ILE A 15 -13.30 -0.51 -14.27
CA ILE A 15 -14.02 0.46 -13.43
C ILE A 15 -13.16 0.96 -12.25
N LYS A 16 -13.52 2.13 -11.71
CA LYS A 16 -12.92 2.63 -10.46
C LYS A 16 -13.24 1.66 -9.31
N CYS A 17 -12.27 1.48 -8.44
CA CYS A 17 -12.31 0.53 -7.33
C CYS A 17 -12.14 1.28 -6.00
N ASP A 18 -13.07 1.06 -5.08
CA ASP A 18 -13.18 1.84 -3.84
C ASP A 18 -12.19 1.39 -2.75
N ARG A 19 -11.63 0.18 -2.87
CA ARG A 19 -10.62 -0.40 -1.95
C ARG A 19 -11.04 -0.53 -0.49
N LEU A 20 -12.33 -0.71 -0.21
CA LEU A 20 -12.80 -1.13 1.11
C LEU A 20 -12.45 -2.62 1.36
N GLU A 21 -12.03 -2.92 2.58
CA GLU A 21 -11.85 -4.28 3.10
C GLU A 21 -13.16 -4.72 3.81
N PRO A 22 -13.57 -6.01 3.75
CA PRO A 22 -12.92 -7.13 3.05
C PRO A 22 -13.22 -7.16 1.53
N ALA A 23 -14.21 -6.39 1.06
CA ALA A 23 -14.63 -6.39 -0.34
C ALA A 23 -14.99 -4.99 -0.86
N CYS A 24 -14.75 -4.76 -2.15
CA CYS A 24 -15.01 -3.45 -2.77
C CYS A 24 -16.52 -3.15 -2.88
N VAL A 25 -16.94 -1.89 -2.68
CA VAL A 25 -18.37 -1.52 -2.72
C VAL A 25 -18.99 -1.80 -4.09
N ASN A 26 -18.33 -1.47 -5.19
CA ASN A 26 -18.79 -1.85 -6.53
C ASN A 26 -18.91 -3.37 -6.75
N CYS A 27 -18.13 -4.18 -6.03
CA CYS A 27 -18.17 -5.64 -6.10
C CYS A 27 -19.42 -6.15 -5.37
N VAL A 28 -19.58 -5.73 -4.11
CA VAL A 28 -20.72 -6.08 -3.24
C VAL A 28 -22.04 -5.63 -3.86
N ARG A 29 -22.16 -4.33 -4.21
CA ARG A 29 -23.40 -3.72 -4.71
C ARG A 29 -23.86 -4.32 -6.04
N SER A 30 -22.94 -4.80 -6.87
CA SER A 30 -23.28 -5.44 -8.14
C SER A 30 -23.33 -6.97 -8.07
N GLY A 31 -23.14 -7.58 -6.89
CA GLY A 31 -23.22 -9.04 -6.68
C GLY A 31 -22.02 -9.84 -7.21
N TRP A 32 -20.85 -9.23 -7.39
CA TRP A 32 -19.66 -9.90 -7.93
C TRP A 32 -18.71 -10.35 -6.84
N GLN A 33 -18.13 -11.53 -7.01
CA GLN A 33 -17.06 -12.01 -6.15
C GLN A 33 -15.86 -11.05 -6.21
N CYS A 34 -15.53 -10.48 -5.06
CA CYS A 34 -14.31 -9.71 -4.85
C CYS A 34 -13.24 -10.69 -4.33
N PRO A 35 -12.02 -10.73 -4.91
CA PRO A 35 -10.92 -11.55 -4.37
C PRO A 35 -10.34 -11.00 -3.05
N GLY A 36 -11.00 -10.00 -2.44
CA GLY A 36 -10.43 -9.17 -1.39
C GLY A 36 -9.22 -8.34 -1.85
N TYR A 37 -8.36 -8.02 -0.89
CA TYR A 37 -7.06 -7.39 -1.10
C TYR A 37 -6.01 -8.19 -0.32
N PRO A 38 -4.76 -8.29 -0.80
CA PRO A 38 -3.72 -8.94 -0.04
C PRO A 38 -3.51 -8.22 1.31
N PRO A 39 -3.29 -8.96 2.41
CA PRO A 39 -3.02 -8.35 3.70
C PRO A 39 -1.78 -7.45 3.58
N LYS A 40 -1.79 -6.36 4.35
CA LYS A 40 -0.62 -5.46 4.44
C LYS A 40 0.49 -6.25 5.13
N PHE A 41 1.56 -6.57 4.40
CA PHE A 41 2.73 -7.24 4.98
C PHE A 41 3.38 -6.32 6.02
N GLU A 42 3.13 -6.58 7.31
CA GLU A 42 3.93 -6.02 8.39
C GLU A 42 5.27 -6.76 8.43
N PHE A 43 6.34 -6.06 8.09
CA PHE A 43 7.70 -6.56 8.23
C PHE A 43 8.10 -6.55 9.70
N HIS A 44 7.71 -7.58 10.45
CA HIS A 44 8.11 -7.70 11.85
C HIS A 44 9.63 -7.86 11.98
N GLU A 45 10.22 -7.03 12.83
CA GLU A 45 11.62 -7.05 13.23
C GLU A 45 11.87 -8.25 14.15
N VAL A 46 12.16 -9.41 13.55
CA VAL A 46 12.63 -10.56 14.30
C VAL A 46 14.09 -10.21 14.74
N THR A 47 14.35 -9.95 16.02
CA THR A 47 15.50 -9.10 16.48
C THR A 47 16.79 -9.84 16.94
N ILE A 48 17.72 -10.25 16.06
CA ILE A 48 18.63 -11.41 16.33
C ILE A 48 19.45 -11.45 17.63
N SER A 49 19.44 -12.66 18.24
CA SER A 49 20.37 -13.13 19.27
C SER A 49 21.12 -14.34 18.71
N SER A 50 22.35 -14.15 18.25
CA SER A 50 23.14 -15.18 17.55
C SER A 50 23.70 -16.24 18.51
N ALA A 51 22.84 -17.15 18.93
CA ALA A 51 23.19 -18.50 19.39
C ALA A 51 22.16 -19.45 18.77
N ALA A 52 22.50 -19.95 17.56
CA ALA A 52 21.61 -20.52 16.54
C ALA A 52 20.74 -19.50 15.76
N SER A 53 20.69 -19.71 14.44
CA SER A 53 20.25 -18.81 13.37
C SER A 53 18.79 -18.31 13.40
N GLY A 54 18.57 -17.09 12.89
CA GLY A 54 17.28 -16.67 12.31
C GLY A 54 16.51 -15.58 13.07
N ARG A 55 16.78 -14.31 12.76
CA ARG A 55 15.96 -13.15 13.18
C ARG A 55 16.37 -11.90 12.33
N SER A 56 15.49 -11.34 11.48
CA SER A 56 15.75 -10.14 10.66
C SER A 56 15.44 -8.79 11.34
N LYS A 57 16.45 -7.92 11.54
CA LYS A 57 16.24 -6.54 12.05
C LYS A 57 15.54 -5.62 11.03
N SER A 58 14.22 -5.52 11.12
CA SER A 58 13.37 -4.60 10.33
C SER A 58 13.35 -3.19 10.93
N LYS A 59 14.41 -2.40 10.70
CA LYS A 59 14.39 -0.96 11.02
C LYS A 59 13.39 -0.24 10.11
N SER A 60 12.27 0.17 10.69
CA SER A 60 11.16 0.87 10.04
C SER A 60 11.54 2.30 9.61
N SER A 61 12.10 2.43 8.40
CA SER A 61 12.32 3.74 7.77
C SER A 61 11.01 4.31 7.20
N SER A 62 10.21 4.93 8.06
CA SER A 62 9.09 5.77 7.63
C SER A 62 8.86 6.94 8.58
N PRO A 63 9.52 8.07 8.29
CA PRO A 63 8.79 9.33 8.41
C PRO A 63 8.91 10.24 7.19
N LYS A 64 7.75 10.80 6.82
CA LYS A 64 7.50 12.08 6.14
C LYS A 64 7.90 12.23 4.66
N SER A 65 6.87 12.48 3.85
CA SER A 65 6.95 13.16 2.56
C SER A 65 7.72 14.48 2.66
N LYS A 66 8.62 14.74 1.71
CA LYS A 66 9.06 16.11 1.37
C LYS A 66 8.56 16.45 -0.03
N ARG A 67 7.55 17.33 -0.11
CA ARG A 67 7.14 17.96 -1.39
C ARG A 67 8.24 18.92 -1.82
N ARG A 68 8.52 18.98 -3.12
CA ARG A 68 9.33 20.08 -3.69
C ARG A 68 8.52 21.37 -3.58
N SER A 69 9.15 22.41 -3.08
CA SER A 69 8.75 23.81 -3.32
C SER A 69 10.03 24.57 -3.62
N ASP A 70 10.07 25.17 -4.81
CA ASP A 70 11.02 26.23 -5.16
C ASP A 70 10.83 27.40 -4.20
N GLU A 71 11.93 27.97 -3.69
CA GLU A 71 11.95 29.35 -3.22
C GLU A 71 13.08 30.07 -3.94
N VAL A 72 12.70 30.82 -4.98
CA VAL A 72 13.56 31.79 -5.65
C VAL A 72 13.91 32.87 -4.63
N VAL A 73 15.19 32.98 -4.29
CA VAL A 73 15.70 34.13 -3.55
C VAL A 73 15.61 35.35 -4.45
N LYS A 74 14.67 36.25 -4.13
CA LYS A 74 14.78 37.65 -4.53
C LYS A 74 15.70 38.34 -3.55
N GLU A 75 16.94 38.59 -3.98
CA GLU A 75 17.74 39.68 -3.44
C GLU A 75 17.67 40.87 -4.42
N THR A 76 17.94 42.06 -3.90
CA THR A 76 17.64 43.39 -4.50
C THR A 76 18.28 43.67 -5.85
#